data_AF-A0A956ZTY3-F1
#
_entry.id   AF-A0A956ZTY3-F1
#
_cell.length_a   1.000
_cell.length_b   1.000
_cell.length_c   1.000
_cell.angle_alpha   90.00
_cell.angle_beta   90.00
_cell.angle_gamma   90.00
#
_symmetry.space_group_name_H-M   'P 1'
#
loop_
_entity.id
_entity.type
_entity.pdbx_description
1 polymer ?
#
loop_
_entity_poly.entity_id
_entity_poly.type
_entity_poly.pdbx_seq_one_letter_code
_entity_poly.pdbx_strand_id
1 'polypeptide(L)'
;MSGERVLSTLNMILLQVAGLGILLFWAMGAILLLTGNGGQINDINLHGFWQTVYYSYPFLLIFLSMIGWLAFFRKADLVGMAALAVPPGIMFLMYLVFIMSPKPF
;
A
#
# COMPACT_ATOMS: atom_id res chain seq x y z
N MET A 1 26.27 14.20 7.52
CA MET A 1 25.07 13.47 7.99
C MET A 1 25.52 12.52 9.10
N SER A 2 24.79 12.41 10.21
CA SER A 2 25.03 11.32 11.18
C SER A 2 24.64 9.97 10.55
N GLY A 3 25.23 8.87 11.02
CA GLY A 3 24.91 7.53 10.50
C GLY A 3 23.41 7.19 10.61
N GLU A 4 22.75 7.62 11.69
CA GLU A 4 21.31 7.47 11.89
C GLU A 4 20.48 8.16 10.80
N ARG A 5 20.90 9.35 10.35
CA ARG A 5 20.17 10.08 9.32
C ARG A 5 20.30 9.41 7.95
N VAL A 6 21.45 8.79 7.66
CA VAL A 6 21.64 8.00 6.44
C VAL A 6 20.71 6.78 6.46
N LEU A 7 20.69 6.03 7.57
CA LEU A 7 19.81 4.88 7.73
C LEU A 7 18.34 5.26 7.61
N SER A 8 17.94 6.38 8.21
CA SER A 8 16.58 6.90 8.09
C SER A 8 16.22 7.23 6.65
N THR A 9 17.13 7.86 5.90
CA THR A 9 16.90 8.20 4.50
C THR A 9 16.73 6.95 3.64
N LEU A 10 17.57 5.93 3.85
CA LEU A 10 17.46 4.65 3.15
C LEU A 10 16.13 3.95 3.45
N ASN A 11 15.71 3.91 4.72
CA ASN A 11 14.42 3.34 5.10
C ASN A 11 13.24 4.07 4.44
N MET A 12 13.26 5.41 4.44
CA MET A 12 12.22 6.21 3.79
C MET A 12 12.11 5.88 2.30
N ILE A 13 13.24 5.82 1.60
CA ILE A 13 13.29 5.48 0.17
C ILE A 13 12.77 4.06 -0.05
N LEU A 14 13.23 3.08 0.73
CA LEU A 14 12.80 1.69 0.58
C LEU A 14 11.29 1.52 0.79
N LEU A 15 10.72 2.17 1.81
CA LEU A 15 9.28 2.14 2.07
C LEU A 15 8.48 2.80 0.94
N GLN A 16 8.96 3.93 0.41
CA GLN A 16 8.33 4.59 -0.73
C GLN A 16 8.36 3.71 -1.98
N VAL A 17 9.51 3.11 -2.28
CA VAL A 17 9.68 2.20 -3.43
C VAL A 17 8.78 0.98 -3.28
N ALA A 18 8.69 0.38 -2.08
CA ALA A 18 7.79 -0.72 -1.80
C ALA A 18 6.32 -0.33 -2.06
N GLY A 19 5.88 0.83 -1.57
CA GLY A 19 4.53 1.34 -1.83
C GLY A 19 4.25 1.55 -3.32
N LEU A 20 5.20 2.14 -4.06
CA LEU A 20 5.06 2.33 -5.52
C LEU A 20 5.08 0.99 -6.28
N GLY A 21 5.88 0.03 -5.84
CA GLY A 21 5.89 -1.33 -6.40
C GLY A 21 4.54 -2.01 -6.24
N ILE A 22 3.92 -1.91 -5.05
CA ILE A 22 2.57 -2.41 -4.82
C ILE A 22 1.55 -1.66 -5.69
N LEU A 23 1.69 -0.35 -5.87
CA LEU A 23 0.80 0.44 -6.76
C LEU A 23 0.83 -0.08 -8.20
N LEU A 24 1.99 -0.50 -8.70
CA LEU A 24 2.10 -1.09 -10.03
C LEU A 24 1.26 -2.38 -10.15
N PHE A 25 1.44 -3.31 -9.21
CA PHE A 25 0.66 -4.57 -9.20
C PHE A 25 -0.82 -4.34 -8.94
N TRP A 26 -1.14 -3.41 -8.06
CA TRP A 26 -2.52 -2.96 -7.81
C TRP A 26 -3.17 -2.41 -9.08
N ALA A 27 -2.47 -1.59 -9.85
CA ALA A 27 -2.99 -1.01 -11.09
C ALA A 27 -3.28 -2.10 -12.13
N MET A 28 -2.37 -3.07 -12.28
CA MET A 28 -2.61 -4.24 -13.12
C MET A 28 -3.86 -5.02 -12.65
N GLY A 29 -3.98 -5.29 -11.35
CA GLY A 29 -5.15 -5.94 -10.78
C GLY A 29 -6.44 -5.16 -11.01
N ALA A 30 -6.41 -3.84 -10.83
CA ALA A 30 -7.57 -2.97 -11.05
C ALA A 30 -8.03 -3.00 -12.52
N ILE A 31 -7.10 -2.95 -13.48
CA ILE A 31 -7.42 -3.08 -14.90
C ILE A 31 -8.01 -4.45 -15.21
N LEU A 32 -7.44 -5.52 -14.65
CA LEU A 32 -7.94 -6.88 -14.83
C LEU A 32 -9.34 -7.09 -14.23
N LEU A 33 -9.63 -6.45 -13.09
CA LEU A 33 -10.94 -6.44 -12.45
C LEU A 33 -11.96 -5.66 -13.29
N LEU A 34 -11.58 -4.49 -13.82
CA LEU A 34 -12.44 -3.68 -14.70
C LEU A 34 -12.73 -4.36 -16.03
N THR A 35 -11.78 -5.12 -16.58
CA THR A 35 -11.92 -5.80 -17.88
C THR A 35 -12.56 -7.19 -17.78
N GLY A 36 -12.77 -7.72 -16.57
CA GLY A 36 -13.30 -9.08 -16.39
C GLY A 36 -12.32 -10.21 -16.75
N ASN A 37 -11.05 -9.90 -17.01
CA ASN A 37 -10.03 -10.87 -17.45
C ASN A 37 -9.04 -11.29 -16.36
N GLY A 38 -9.36 -11.03 -15.09
CA GLY A 38 -8.43 -11.12 -13.97
C GLY A 38 -8.37 -12.44 -13.20
N GLY A 39 -9.05 -13.49 -13.68
CA GLY A 39 -9.08 -14.81 -13.02
C GLY A 39 -9.36 -14.68 -11.52
N GLN A 40 -8.34 -14.98 -10.71
CA GLN A 40 -8.42 -14.95 -9.24
C GLN A 40 -8.93 -13.62 -8.65
N ILE A 41 -8.62 -12.45 -9.24
CA ILE A 41 -9.14 -11.18 -8.69
C ILE A 41 -10.64 -11.00 -8.92
N ASN A 42 -11.17 -11.61 -9.98
CA ASN A 42 -12.61 -11.66 -10.25
C ASN A 42 -13.29 -12.70 -9.36
N ASP A 43 -12.62 -13.83 -9.11
CA ASP A 43 -13.13 -14.90 -8.24
C ASP A 43 -13.22 -14.49 -6.76
N ILE A 44 -12.39 -13.53 -6.31
CA ILE A 44 -12.49 -12.95 -4.95
C ILE A 44 -13.80 -12.16 -4.76
N ASN A 45 -14.50 -11.83 -5.86
CA ASN A 45 -15.80 -11.19 -5.87
C ASN A 45 -15.83 -9.92 -5.00
N LEU A 46 -14.86 -9.03 -5.24
CA LEU A 46 -14.70 -7.77 -4.53
C LEU A 46 -15.94 -6.90 -4.73
N HIS A 47 -16.82 -6.88 -3.74
CA HIS A 47 -18.06 -6.12 -3.74
C HIS A 47 -18.23 -5.27 -2.49
N GLY A 48 -19.02 -4.20 -2.63
CA GLY A 48 -19.37 -3.30 -1.55
C GLY A 48 -18.14 -2.70 -0.87
N PHE A 49 -18.03 -2.90 0.45
CA PHE A 49 -16.98 -2.32 1.27
C PHE A 49 -15.56 -2.70 0.79
N TRP A 50 -15.32 -3.97 0.47
CA TRP A 50 -13.99 -4.45 0.07
C TRP A 50 -13.53 -3.87 -1.26
N GLN A 51 -14.46 -3.62 -2.17
CA GLN A 51 -14.19 -2.94 -3.43
C GLN A 51 -13.77 -1.49 -3.20
N THR A 52 -14.49 -0.76 -2.34
CA THR A 52 -14.12 0.63 -1.98
C THR A 52 -12.75 0.68 -1.32
N VAL A 53 -12.47 -0.22 -0.38
CA VAL A 53 -11.16 -0.29 0.28
C VAL A 53 -10.06 -0.60 -0.73
N TYR A 54 -10.26 -1.56 -1.64
CA TYR A 54 -9.32 -1.86 -2.71
C TYR A 54 -9.02 -0.63 -3.58
N TYR A 55 -10.06 0.10 -4.01
CA TYR A 55 -9.88 1.31 -4.84
C TYR A 55 -9.31 2.52 -4.11
N SER A 56 -9.34 2.53 -2.78
CA SER A 56 -8.76 3.63 -1.98
C SER A 56 -7.24 3.64 -1.96
N TYR A 57 -6.58 2.55 -2.35
CA TYR A 57 -5.13 2.37 -2.19
C TYR A 57 -4.26 3.48 -2.80
N PRO A 58 -4.47 3.94 -4.06
CA PRO A 58 -3.65 5.00 -4.64
C PRO A 58 -3.75 6.30 -3.85
N PHE A 59 -4.95 6.65 -3.40
CA PHE A 59 -5.19 7.86 -2.62
C PHE A 59 -4.52 7.78 -1.25
N LEU A 60 -4.65 6.62 -0.58
CA LEU A 60 -4.00 6.34 0.69
C LEU A 60 -2.47 6.44 0.56
N LEU A 61 -1.89 5.83 -0.48
CA LEU A 61 -0.45 5.88 -0.74
C LEU A 61 0.03 7.31 -0.95
N ILE A 62 -0.64 8.10 -1.80
CA ILE A 62 -0.26 9.49 -2.08
C ILE A 62 -0.34 10.32 -0.80
N PHE A 63 -1.46 10.25 -0.09
CA PHE A 63 -1.68 11.02 1.13
C PHE A 63 -0.62 10.73 2.21
N LEU A 64 -0.35 9.45 2.46
CA LEU A 64 0.64 9.04 3.44
C LEU A 64 2.08 9.25 2.97
N SER A 65 2.34 9.22 1.67
CA SER A 65 3.63 9.64 1.09
C SER A 65 3.90 11.11 1.37
N MET A 66 2.91 11.98 1.14
CA MET A 66 3.03 13.41 1.43
C MET A 66 3.30 13.66 2.92
N ILE A 67 2.56 13.00 3.81
CA ILE A 67 2.79 13.10 5.26
C ILE A 67 4.19 12.59 5.63
N GLY A 68 4.59 11.46 5.07
CA GLY A 68 5.88 10.82 5.35
C GLY A 68 7.05 11.72 5.01
N TRP A 69 7.08 12.24 3.79
CA TRP A 69 8.15 13.14 3.34
C TRP A 69 8.12 14.47 4.09
N LEU A 70 6.94 15.06 4.33
CA LEU A 70 6.83 16.28 5.12
C LEU A 70 7.38 16.09 6.55
N ALA A 71 7.04 14.99 7.21
CA ALA A 71 7.53 14.66 8.55
C ALA A 71 9.05 14.49 8.55
N PHE A 72 9.61 13.79 7.55
CA PHE A 72 11.06 13.63 7.39
C PHE A 72 11.79 14.97 7.18
N PHE A 73 11.24 15.88 6.37
CA PHE A 73 11.80 17.23 6.21
C PHE A 73 11.72 18.05 7.50
N ARG A 74 10.72 17.81 8.35
CA ARG A 74 10.61 18.40 9.70
C ARG A 74 11.42 17.66 10.77
N LYS A 75 12.30 16.73 10.39
CA LYS A 75 13.14 15.92 11.29
C LYS A 75 12.35 15.01 12.24
N ALA A 76 11.10 14.70 11.90
CA ALA A 76 10.26 13.73 12.62
C ALA A 76 10.35 12.35 11.93
N ASP A 77 11.55 11.77 11.95
CA ASP A 77 11.89 10.60 11.12
C ASP A 77 11.05 9.37 11.42
N LEU A 78 10.74 9.12 12.70
CA LEU A 78 9.87 8.01 13.10
C LEU A 78 8.46 8.14 12.53
N VAL A 79 7.90 9.35 12.55
CA VAL A 79 6.58 9.65 11.97
C VAL A 79 6.62 9.49 10.46
N GLY A 80 7.71 9.94 9.82
CA GLY A 80 7.95 9.77 8.41
C GLY A 80 7.92 8.29 7.99
N MET A 81 8.70 7.46 8.69
CA MET A 81 8.78 6.02 8.43
C MET A 81 7.44 5.33 8.69
N ALA A 82 6.77 5.66 9.79
CA ALA A 82 5.48 5.08 10.12
C ALA A 82 4.43 5.38 9.04
N ALA A 83 4.35 6.64 8.58
CA ALA A 83 3.45 7.03 7.52
C ALA A 83 3.71 6.26 6.21
N LEU A 84 4.98 6.11 5.81
CA LEU A 84 5.33 5.36 4.60
C LEU A 84 5.13 3.84 4.72
N ALA A 85 5.18 3.29 5.93
CA ALA A 85 4.97 1.85 6.18
C ALA A 85 3.49 1.45 6.17
N VAL A 86 2.57 2.39 6.40
CA VAL A 86 1.13 2.10 6.49
C VAL A 86 0.54 1.59 5.16
N PRO A 87 0.77 2.21 3.98
CA PRO A 87 0.23 1.68 2.72
C PRO A 87 0.62 0.22 2.41
N PRO A 88 1.92 -0.17 2.43
CA PRO A 88 2.29 -1.58 2.21
C PRO A 88 1.75 -2.49 3.32
N GLY A 89 1.72 -2.03 4.57
CA GLY A 89 1.14 -2.78 5.69
C GLY A 89 -0.36 -3.07 5.52
N ILE A 90 -1.14 -2.10 5.08
CA ILE A 90 -2.58 -2.27 4.83
C ILE A 90 -2.82 -3.28 3.71
N MET A 91 -2.06 -3.20 2.61
CA MET A 91 -2.18 -4.17 1.52
C MET A 91 -1.79 -5.58 1.94
N PHE A 92 -0.75 -5.72 2.76
CA PHE A 92 -0.38 -7.00 3.36
C PHE A 92 -1.50 -7.56 4.25
N LEU A 93 -2.10 -6.74 5.11
CA LEU A 93 -3.22 -7.16 5.95
C LEU A 93 -4.44 -7.57 5.10
N MET A 94 -4.78 -6.82 4.05
CA MET A 94 -5.86 -7.19 3.13
C MET A 94 -5.60 -8.54 2.47
N TYR A 95 -4.38 -8.79 2.01
CA TYR A 95 -3.98 -10.08 1.45
C TYR A 95 -4.18 -11.22 2.44
N LEU A 96 -3.76 -11.05 3.70
CA LEU A 96 -3.98 -12.06 4.74
C LEU A 96 -5.48 -12.30 5.00
N VAL A 97 -6.28 -11.24 5.05
CA VAL A 97 -7.73 -11.35 5.23
C VAL A 97 -8.35 -12.16 4.09
N PHE A 98 -8.02 -11.89 2.83
CA PHE A 98 -8.61 -12.62 1.71
C PHE A 98 -8.17 -14.08 1.60
N ILE A 99 -6.96 -14.41 2.05
CA ILE A 99 -6.48 -15.80 2.04
C ILE A 99 -7.00 -16.60 3.23
N MET A 100 -7.08 -16.00 4.41
CA MET A 100 -7.50 -16.68 5.65
C MET A 100 -9.02 -16.72 5.80
N SER A 101 -9.76 -15.88 5.07
CA SER A 101 -11.22 -15.93 5.08
C SER A 101 -11.71 -17.22 4.40
N PRO A 102 -12.59 -18.01 5.04
CA PRO A 102 -13.15 -19.20 4.42
C PRO A 102 -13.93 -18.78 3.17
N LYS A 103 -13.58 -19.37 2.02
CA LYS A 103 -14.32 -19.13 0.78
C LYS A 103 -15.75 -19.66 0.97
N PRO A 104 -16.80 -18.86 0.71
CA PRO A 104 -18.14 -19.42 0.57
C PRO A 104 -18.10 -20.35 -0.67
N PHE A 105 -18.43 -21.61 -0.44
CA PHE A 105 -18.62 -22.61 -1.50
C PHE A 105 -19.79 -22.22 -2.41
#